data_AF-A0A539D544-F1
#
_entry.id   AF-A0A539D544-F1
#
_cell.length_a   1.000
_cell.length_b   1.000
_cell.length_c   1.000
_cell.angle_alpha   90.00
_cell.angle_beta   90.00
_cell.angle_gamma   90.00
#
_symmetry.space_group_name_H-M   'P 1'
#
loop_
_entity.id
_entity.type
_entity.pdbx_description
1 polymer ?
#
loop_
_entity_poly.entity_id
_entity_poly.type
_entity_poly.pdbx_seq_one_letter_code
_entity_poly.pdbx_strand_id
1 'polypeptide(L)'
;MAGLAGGGFHDLTVISDGGEALDEFNETNNARVVSFTYTPPASSTTVPRVAITAPAPGAGLTQTDVDVKFAATNWVVGGKGSAHIHFRLDGGSDHFMFYNGSDNVVEFNTAPGRTPKATWVDAGTIRFHGLTAGQHTVRTTLATAAHQLAGNPEADASVTFTVNAPAPAAGGAASGYGLTLSQTSVAPRGPLTVAW
;
A
#
# COMPACT_ATOMS: atom_id res chain seq x y z
N MET A 1 21.14 13.12 31.50
CA MET A 1 20.74 13.34 30.10
C MET A 1 20.23 14.77 30.01
N ALA A 2 21.10 15.74 29.71
CA ALA A 2 20.70 17.14 29.53
C ALA A 2 20.14 17.29 28.11
N GLY A 3 18.92 17.81 28.00
CA GLY A 3 18.25 18.03 26.71
C GLY A 3 19.03 19.02 25.87
N LEU A 4 19.20 18.70 24.58
CA LEU A 4 19.76 19.61 23.59
C LEU A 4 18.89 20.87 23.53
N ALA A 5 19.52 22.04 23.63
CA ALA A 5 18.83 23.33 23.60
C ALA A 5 17.96 23.44 22.33
N GLY A 6 16.67 23.76 22.51
CA GLY A 6 15.78 24.10 21.41
C GLY A 6 16.29 25.35 20.69
N GLY A 7 15.99 25.47 19.39
CA GLY A 7 16.43 26.61 18.58
C GLY A 7 16.10 27.97 19.20
N GLY A 8 16.99 28.95 19.01
CA GLY A 8 16.81 30.30 19.55
C GLY A 8 18.11 31.03 19.84
N PHE A 9 17.95 32.15 20.55
CA PHE A 9 19.06 32.93 21.09
C PHE A 9 19.58 32.27 22.36
N HIS A 10 20.89 32.14 22.47
CA HIS A 10 21.57 31.53 23.61
C HIS A 10 22.71 32.41 24.07
N ASP A 11 22.82 32.56 25.39
CA ASP A 11 23.96 33.18 26.03
C ASP A 11 24.82 32.10 26.69
N LEU A 12 26.11 32.12 26.38
CA LEU A 12 27.13 31.41 27.14
C LEU A 12 27.83 32.43 28.04
N THR A 13 27.68 32.29 29.35
CA THR A 13 28.43 33.08 30.33
C THR A 13 29.63 32.27 30.77
N VAL A 14 30.82 32.83 30.60
CA VAL A 14 32.08 32.28 31.13
C VAL A 14 32.54 33.22 32.24
N ILE A 15 32.77 32.67 33.43
CA ILE A 15 33.27 33.38 34.60
C ILE A 15 34.59 32.72 34.99
N SER A 16 35.68 33.48 34.99
CA SER A 16 37.03 32.96 35.30
C SER A 16 37.31 32.88 36.80
N ASP A 17 36.79 33.83 37.59
CA ASP A 17 36.90 33.85 39.06
C ASP A 17 35.65 34.45 39.70
N GLY A 18 34.56 33.68 39.77
CA GLY A 18 33.27 34.17 40.25
C GLY A 18 33.18 34.44 41.76
N GLY A 19 34.29 34.31 42.48
CA GLY A 19 34.37 34.48 43.93
C GLY A 19 35.48 35.43 44.40
N GLU A 20 36.20 36.08 43.48
CA GLU A 20 37.33 36.97 43.76
C GLU A 20 38.39 36.25 44.63
N ALA A 21 38.63 34.97 44.33
CA ALA A 21 39.52 34.11 45.11
C ALA A 21 41.00 34.31 44.74
N LEU A 22 41.30 34.95 43.61
CA LEU A 22 42.63 35.29 43.13
C LEU A 22 42.70 36.80 42.87
N ASP A 23 43.66 37.50 43.47
CA ASP A 23 43.90 38.92 43.20
C ASP A 23 44.35 39.08 41.73
N GLU A 24 43.48 39.64 40.89
CA GLU A 24 43.80 40.01 39.51
C GLU A 24 44.00 41.54 39.42
N PHE A 25 44.68 42.03 38.37
CA PHE A 25 44.94 43.47 38.25
C PHE A 25 43.66 44.29 37.94
N ASN A 26 42.59 43.62 37.50
CA ASN A 26 41.35 44.29 37.08
C ASN A 26 40.10 43.48 37.42
N GLU A 27 39.52 43.74 38.60
CA GLU A 27 38.33 43.04 39.13
C GLU A 27 37.00 43.36 38.43
N THR A 28 37.03 44.08 37.31
CA THR A 28 35.79 44.50 36.62
C THR A 28 35.46 43.69 35.37
N ASN A 29 36.29 42.70 35.01
CA ASN A 29 36.14 41.95 33.75
C ASN A 29 36.11 40.42 33.89
N ASN A 30 35.79 39.92 35.10
CA ASN A 30 35.79 38.49 35.45
C ASN A 30 34.69 37.65 34.78
N ALA A 31 33.77 38.28 34.05
CA ALA A 31 32.70 37.63 33.31
C ALA A 31 32.64 38.10 31.86
N ARG A 32 32.54 37.15 30.94
CA ARG A 32 32.24 37.42 29.53
C ARG A 32 30.99 36.65 29.11
N VAL A 33 30.06 37.38 28.51
CA VAL A 33 28.88 36.80 27.86
C VAL A 33 29.13 36.73 26.36
N VAL A 34 28.92 35.54 25.79
CA VAL A 34 28.94 35.32 24.35
C VAL A 34 27.56 34.90 23.91
N SER A 35 26.93 35.73 23.11
CA SER A 35 25.62 35.47 22.53
C SER A 35 25.75 34.81 21.18
N PHE A 36 24.97 33.76 20.94
CA PHE A 36 24.87 33.12 19.63
C PHE A 36 23.42 32.74 19.34
N THR A 37 23.08 32.68 18.05
CA THR A 37 21.78 32.15 17.62
C THR A 37 21.99 30.75 17.07
N TYR A 38 21.29 29.78 17.65
CA TYR A 38 21.20 28.45 17.08
C TYR A 38 19.92 28.35 16.26
N THR A 39 20.08 28.21 14.93
CA THR A 39 18.96 27.82 14.07
C THR A 39 19.06 26.33 13.82
N PRO A 40 18.14 25.50 14.36
CA PRO A 40 18.12 24.08 14.08
C PRO A 40 17.91 23.87 12.57
N PRO A 41 18.46 22.79 11.99
CA PRO A 41 18.10 22.41 10.63
C PRO A 41 16.60 22.18 10.53
N ALA A 42 15.98 22.64 9.44
CA ALA A 42 14.56 22.42 9.18
C ALA A 42 14.27 20.91 9.24
N SER A 43 13.29 20.50 10.06
CA SER A 43 12.82 19.12 10.04
C SER A 43 12.18 18.84 8.68
N SER A 44 12.70 17.85 7.95
CA SER A 44 12.06 17.37 6.73
C SER A 44 10.76 16.65 7.09
N THR A 45 9.62 17.17 6.63
CA THR A 45 8.28 16.62 6.90
C THR A 45 7.75 15.74 5.76
N THR A 46 8.58 15.37 4.78
CA THR A 46 8.13 14.60 3.61
C THR A 46 8.08 13.11 3.95
N VAL A 47 7.00 12.69 4.61
CA VAL A 47 6.73 11.27 4.93
C VAL A 47 6.40 10.53 3.64
N PRO A 48 7.10 9.42 3.31
CA PRO A 48 6.76 8.56 2.18
C PRO A 48 5.32 8.03 2.26
N ARG A 49 4.59 8.09 1.16
CA ARG A 49 3.21 7.63 1.12
C ARG A 49 2.90 6.91 -0.17
N VAL A 50 2.07 5.87 -0.08
CA VAL A 50 1.43 5.21 -1.21
C VAL A 50 -0.09 5.21 -1.02
N ALA A 51 -0.83 5.36 -2.11
CA ALA A 51 -2.28 5.21 -2.12
C ALA A 51 -2.71 4.41 -3.34
N ILE A 52 -3.64 3.48 -3.16
CA ILE A 52 -4.31 2.81 -4.28
C ILE A 52 -5.47 3.70 -4.72
N THR A 53 -5.50 4.06 -6.00
CA THR A 53 -6.48 4.97 -6.60
C THR A 53 -7.51 4.24 -7.47
N ALA A 54 -7.21 3.01 -7.88
CA ALA A 54 -8.17 2.09 -8.49
C ALA A 54 -7.74 0.63 -8.23
N PRO A 55 -8.67 -0.33 -8.15
CA PRO A 55 -10.13 -0.16 -8.11
C PRO A 55 -10.60 0.67 -6.90
N ALA A 56 -11.82 1.17 -6.92
CA ALA A 56 -12.41 1.78 -5.73
C ALA A 56 -12.61 0.69 -4.65
N PRO A 57 -12.49 1.01 -3.34
CA PRO A 57 -12.81 0.08 -2.28
C PRO A 57 -14.24 -0.48 -2.44
N GLY A 58 -14.37 -1.81 -2.41
CA GLY A 58 -15.63 -2.52 -2.59
C GLY A 58 -16.12 -2.62 -4.04
N ALA A 59 -15.33 -2.19 -5.04
CA ALA A 59 -15.74 -2.27 -6.43
C ALA A 59 -16.05 -3.71 -6.87
N GLY A 60 -17.13 -3.89 -7.64
CA GLY A 60 -17.43 -5.12 -8.36
C GLY A 60 -16.91 -5.03 -9.79
N LEU A 61 -16.00 -5.91 -10.16
CA LEU A 61 -15.36 -5.96 -11.47
C LEU A 61 -15.83 -7.19 -12.23
N THR A 62 -16.03 -7.08 -13.55
CA THR A 62 -16.40 -8.23 -14.41
C THR A 62 -15.21 -8.80 -15.17
N GLN A 63 -14.04 -8.17 -15.05
CA GLN A 63 -12.81 -8.56 -15.71
C GLN A 63 -11.93 -9.34 -14.72
N THR A 64 -11.32 -10.41 -15.20
CA THR A 64 -10.36 -11.23 -14.41
C THR A 64 -8.96 -10.63 -14.43
N ASP A 65 -8.64 -9.85 -15.47
CA ASP A 65 -7.43 -9.06 -15.51
C ASP A 65 -7.73 -7.70 -14.91
N VAL A 66 -7.11 -7.38 -13.78
CA VAL A 66 -7.45 -6.23 -12.96
C VAL A 66 -6.27 -5.28 -12.88
N ASP A 67 -6.50 -4.05 -13.34
CA ASP A 67 -5.58 -2.92 -13.14
C ASP A 67 -5.72 -2.37 -11.73
N VAL A 68 -4.63 -2.39 -10.98
CA VAL A 68 -4.49 -1.67 -9.73
C VAL A 68 -3.62 -0.45 -9.97
N LYS A 69 -4.25 0.72 -9.86
CA LYS A 69 -3.61 2.03 -10.00
C LYS A 69 -3.21 2.54 -8.63
N PHE A 70 -2.05 3.17 -8.55
CA PHE A 70 -1.52 3.73 -7.32
C PHE A 70 -0.77 5.03 -7.57
N ALA A 71 -0.59 5.80 -6.50
CA ALA A 71 0.22 7.00 -6.48
C ALA A 71 1.19 6.92 -5.30
N ALA A 72 2.48 7.15 -5.58
CA ALA A 72 3.52 7.31 -4.58
C ALA A 72 3.85 8.81 -4.44
N THR A 73 3.96 9.30 -3.22
CA THR A 73 4.32 10.69 -2.89
C THR A 73 5.46 10.68 -1.87
N ASN A 74 6.36 11.66 -1.98
CA ASN A 74 7.62 11.68 -1.21
C ASN A 74 8.43 10.37 -1.36
N TRP A 75 8.29 9.72 -2.52
CA TRP A 75 8.93 8.46 -2.84
C TRP A 75 9.11 8.34 -4.35
N VAL A 76 10.31 7.96 -4.78
CA VAL A 76 10.61 7.72 -6.20
C VAL A 76 10.68 6.23 -6.44
N VAL A 77 9.71 5.70 -7.18
CA VAL A 77 9.71 4.30 -7.62
C VAL A 77 10.68 4.20 -8.79
N GLY A 78 11.81 3.54 -8.57
CA GLY A 78 12.87 3.33 -9.54
C GLY A 78 12.89 1.91 -10.12
N GLY A 79 13.97 1.62 -10.83
CA GLY A 79 14.25 0.29 -11.38
C GLY A 79 14.87 -0.67 -10.37
N LYS A 80 15.40 -1.78 -10.86
CA LYS A 80 16.11 -2.76 -10.05
C LYS A 80 17.31 -2.12 -9.34
N GLY A 81 17.54 -2.54 -8.10
CA GLY A 81 18.56 -1.96 -7.22
C GLY A 81 18.21 -0.56 -6.67
N SER A 82 17.00 -0.06 -6.93
CA SER A 82 16.49 1.20 -6.37
C SER A 82 15.27 0.95 -5.46
N ALA A 83 14.79 2.02 -4.83
CA ALA A 83 13.50 2.00 -4.15
C ALA A 83 12.37 1.60 -5.12
N HIS A 84 11.45 0.76 -4.68
CA HIS A 84 10.42 0.13 -5.49
C HIS A 84 9.17 -0.16 -4.63
N ILE A 85 8.22 -0.95 -5.16
CA ILE A 85 6.98 -1.28 -4.46
C ILE A 85 6.79 -2.79 -4.38
N HIS A 86 6.38 -3.26 -3.22
CA HIS A 86 5.92 -4.63 -2.98
C HIS A 86 4.39 -4.69 -3.06
N PHE A 87 3.85 -5.60 -3.87
CA PHE A 87 2.41 -5.91 -3.89
C PHE A 87 2.14 -7.32 -3.35
N ARG A 88 1.17 -7.46 -2.44
CA ARG A 88 0.63 -8.75 -2.01
C ARG A 88 -0.82 -8.85 -2.45
N LEU A 89 -1.19 -10.02 -2.96
CA LEU A 89 -2.56 -10.38 -3.29
C LEU A 89 -3.06 -11.40 -2.26
N ASP A 90 -4.26 -11.16 -1.74
CA ASP A 90 -5.03 -12.05 -0.84
C ASP A 90 -4.27 -12.53 0.40
N GLY A 91 -3.40 -11.69 0.94
CA GLY A 91 -2.61 -12.02 2.12
C GLY A 91 -1.55 -13.11 1.88
N GLY A 92 -1.18 -13.37 0.63
CA GLY A 92 -0.11 -14.30 0.27
C GLY A 92 1.19 -14.04 1.05
N SER A 93 1.91 -15.11 1.37
CA SER A 93 3.18 -15.06 2.13
C SER A 93 4.33 -14.44 1.33
N ASP A 94 4.20 -14.38 0.00
CA ASP A 94 5.16 -13.76 -0.90
C ASP A 94 4.53 -12.60 -1.69
N HIS A 95 5.35 -11.88 -2.44
CA HIS A 95 4.97 -10.60 -3.03
C HIS A 95 5.55 -10.40 -4.44
N PHE A 96 4.88 -9.53 -5.18
CA PHE A 96 5.35 -9.01 -6.44
C PHE A 96 6.23 -7.79 -6.21
N MET A 97 7.34 -7.72 -6.93
CA MET A 97 8.19 -6.55 -7.02
C MET A 97 7.78 -5.75 -8.25
N PHE A 98 7.43 -4.48 -8.05
CA PHE A 98 7.09 -3.55 -9.11
C PHE A 98 8.22 -2.55 -9.29
N TYR A 99 8.88 -2.57 -10.45
CA TYR A 99 9.99 -1.70 -10.80
C TYR A 99 9.63 -0.81 -12.00
N ASN A 100 10.01 0.45 -11.92
CA ASN A 100 9.95 1.44 -13.00
C ASN A 100 11.33 1.55 -13.70
N GLY A 101 11.60 2.68 -14.36
CA GLY A 101 12.90 3.00 -14.92
C GLY A 101 13.17 2.29 -16.25
N SER A 102 14.39 1.79 -16.43
CA SER A 102 14.76 1.00 -17.61
C SER A 102 14.17 -0.41 -17.59
N ASP A 103 13.80 -0.92 -16.40
CA ASP A 103 13.30 -2.28 -16.23
C ASP A 103 11.82 -2.38 -16.59
N ASN A 104 10.98 -1.45 -16.09
CA ASN A 104 9.51 -1.42 -16.27
C ASN A 104 8.89 -2.82 -16.21
N VAL A 105 9.05 -3.47 -15.06
CA VAL A 105 8.78 -4.90 -14.89
C VAL A 105 8.10 -5.17 -13.57
N VAL A 106 7.20 -6.16 -13.61
CA VAL A 106 6.71 -6.85 -12.42
C VAL A 106 7.30 -8.25 -12.40
N GLU A 107 7.89 -8.63 -11.28
CA GLU A 107 8.43 -9.95 -11.04
C GLU A 107 7.98 -10.50 -9.70
N PHE A 108 8.09 -11.81 -9.52
CA PHE A 108 7.81 -12.43 -8.24
C PHE A 108 9.10 -12.46 -7.42
N ASN A 109 9.03 -12.14 -6.13
CA ASN A 109 10.22 -12.06 -5.26
C ASN A 109 11.08 -13.34 -5.31
N THR A 110 10.45 -14.52 -5.28
CA THR A 110 11.14 -15.81 -5.33
C THR A 110 11.49 -16.30 -6.75
N ALA A 111 11.08 -15.56 -7.80
CA ALA A 111 11.35 -15.90 -9.19
C ALA A 111 11.60 -14.62 -10.01
N PRO A 112 12.85 -14.11 -10.04
CA PRO A 112 13.21 -12.92 -10.80
C PRO A 112 12.93 -13.08 -12.30
N GLY A 113 12.49 -11.98 -12.93
CA GLY A 113 12.02 -11.96 -14.31
C GLY A 113 10.51 -11.78 -14.43
N ARG A 114 10.04 -11.49 -15.65
CA ARG A 114 8.61 -11.28 -15.93
C ARG A 114 7.78 -12.47 -15.46
N THR A 115 6.71 -12.19 -14.73
CA THR A 115 5.76 -13.22 -14.26
C THR A 115 4.48 -13.23 -15.10
N PRO A 116 3.87 -14.40 -15.37
CA PRO A 116 2.58 -14.47 -16.05
C PRO A 116 1.42 -14.00 -15.15
N LYS A 117 1.63 -13.85 -13.84
CA LYS A 117 0.58 -13.50 -12.87
C LYS A 117 0.31 -12.00 -12.77
N ALA A 118 1.26 -11.17 -13.17
CA ALA A 118 1.11 -9.73 -13.14
C ALA A 118 2.03 -9.04 -14.16
N THR A 119 1.67 -7.83 -14.60
CA THR A 119 2.45 -7.08 -15.58
C THR A 119 2.48 -5.60 -15.23
N TRP A 120 3.63 -4.99 -15.50
CA TRP A 120 3.80 -3.54 -15.48
C TRP A 120 3.02 -2.94 -16.66
N VAL A 121 2.10 -2.01 -16.40
CA VAL A 121 1.31 -1.34 -17.45
C VAL A 121 1.87 0.05 -17.72
N ASP A 122 2.02 0.84 -16.66
CA ASP A 122 2.65 2.15 -16.65
C ASP A 122 3.23 2.42 -15.26
N ALA A 123 3.85 3.59 -15.06
CA ALA A 123 4.59 3.92 -13.84
C ALA A 123 3.76 3.88 -12.53
N GLY A 124 2.43 3.90 -12.63
CA GLY A 124 1.50 3.87 -11.51
C GLY A 124 0.50 2.73 -11.59
N THR A 125 0.72 1.72 -12.43
CA THR A 125 -0.27 0.66 -12.69
C THR A 125 0.35 -0.72 -12.80
N ILE A 126 -0.06 -1.61 -11.90
CA ILE A 126 0.16 -3.06 -11.98
C ILE A 126 -1.13 -3.73 -12.44
N ARG A 127 -1.04 -4.63 -13.43
CA ARG A 127 -2.14 -5.51 -13.82
C ARG A 127 -1.94 -6.88 -13.21
N PHE A 128 -2.90 -7.37 -12.44
CA PHE A 128 -2.98 -8.79 -12.06
C PHE A 128 -3.78 -9.55 -13.10
N HIS A 129 -3.34 -10.76 -13.44
CA HIS A 129 -3.96 -11.57 -14.51
C HIS A 129 -4.73 -12.74 -13.95
N GLY A 130 -5.87 -13.05 -14.57
CA GLY A 130 -6.63 -14.26 -14.30
C GLY A 130 -7.10 -14.41 -12.86
N LEU A 131 -7.48 -13.30 -12.21
CA LEU A 131 -8.10 -13.36 -10.89
C LEU A 131 -9.42 -14.15 -10.96
N THR A 132 -9.61 -15.05 -10.01
CA THR A 132 -10.80 -15.88 -9.91
C THR A 132 -12.02 -15.04 -9.52
N ALA A 133 -13.24 -15.54 -9.72
CA ALA A 133 -14.41 -14.90 -9.14
C ALA A 133 -14.35 -14.98 -7.60
N GLY A 134 -14.64 -13.87 -6.93
CA GLY A 134 -14.56 -13.77 -5.48
C GLY A 134 -14.03 -12.42 -5.00
N GLN A 135 -13.94 -12.28 -3.67
CA GLN A 135 -13.32 -11.13 -3.05
C GLN A 135 -11.80 -11.25 -3.14
N HIS A 136 -11.15 -10.15 -3.51
CA HIS A 136 -9.70 -10.02 -3.55
C HIS A 136 -9.24 -8.80 -2.75
N THR A 137 -8.08 -8.92 -2.11
CA THR A 137 -7.42 -7.82 -1.41
C THR A 137 -6.01 -7.63 -1.93
N VAL A 138 -5.70 -6.41 -2.37
CA VAL A 138 -4.35 -6.02 -2.77
C VAL A 138 -3.78 -5.10 -1.71
N ARG A 139 -2.62 -5.46 -1.17
CA ARG A 139 -1.82 -4.62 -0.27
C ARG A 139 -0.56 -4.17 -1.00
N THR A 140 -0.28 -2.88 -0.97
CA THR A 140 0.90 -2.25 -1.53
C THR A 140 1.76 -1.67 -0.41
N THR A 141 3.07 -1.82 -0.52
CA THR A 141 4.04 -1.34 0.47
C THR A 141 5.27 -0.78 -0.22
N LEU A 142 5.72 0.41 0.18
CA LEU A 142 6.96 0.99 -0.34
C LEU A 142 8.18 0.26 0.23
N ALA A 143 9.15 -0.04 -0.63
CA ALA A 143 10.34 -0.82 -0.28
C ALA A 143 11.63 -0.18 -0.80
N THR A 144 12.64 -0.11 0.06
CA THR A 144 13.97 0.39 -0.28
C THR A 144 14.69 -0.54 -1.27
N ALA A 145 15.84 -0.10 -1.79
CA ALA A 145 16.71 -0.93 -2.64
C ALA A 145 17.14 -2.25 -1.97
N ALA A 146 17.20 -2.29 -0.63
CA ALA A 146 17.55 -3.48 0.15
C ALA A 146 16.31 -4.33 0.53
N HIS A 147 15.17 -4.13 -0.14
CA HIS A 147 13.88 -4.78 0.12
C HIS A 147 13.32 -4.57 1.54
N GLN A 148 13.86 -3.59 2.28
CA GLN A 148 13.32 -3.19 3.57
C GLN A 148 12.13 -2.25 3.36
N LEU A 149 11.04 -2.47 4.09
CA LEU A 149 9.85 -1.61 4.03
C LEU A 149 10.19 -0.21 4.58
N ALA A 150 9.52 0.83 4.06
CA ALA A 150 9.75 2.22 4.49
C ALA A 150 9.47 2.49 5.99
N GLY A 151 8.81 1.56 6.68
CA GLY A 151 8.68 1.55 8.14
C GLY A 151 7.62 2.49 8.73
N ASN A 152 7.06 3.38 7.93
CA ASN A 152 5.95 4.26 8.31
C ASN A 152 4.59 3.73 7.78
N PRO A 153 3.48 3.98 8.49
CA PRO A 153 2.16 3.44 8.11
C PRO A 153 1.60 4.02 6.80
N GLU A 154 1.95 5.26 6.44
CA GLU A 154 1.48 5.89 5.19
C GLU A 154 2.09 5.23 3.93
N ALA A 155 3.18 4.50 4.09
CA ALA A 155 3.83 3.71 3.06
C ALA A 155 3.19 2.32 2.85
N ASP A 156 2.05 2.07 3.50
CA ASP A 156 1.25 0.84 3.41
C ASP A 156 -0.19 1.21 3.04
N ALA A 157 -0.72 0.62 1.97
CA ALA A 157 -2.10 0.80 1.59
C ALA A 157 -2.71 -0.53 1.14
N SER A 158 -4.02 -0.68 1.33
CA SER A 158 -4.76 -1.86 0.89
C SER A 158 -6.09 -1.47 0.27
N VAL A 159 -6.52 -2.25 -0.73
CA VAL A 159 -7.86 -2.18 -1.29
C VAL A 159 -8.45 -3.58 -1.36
N THR A 160 -9.74 -3.68 -1.07
CA THR A 160 -10.52 -4.89 -1.28
C THR A 160 -11.55 -4.63 -2.37
N PHE A 161 -11.68 -5.54 -3.32
CA PHE A 161 -12.66 -5.50 -4.41
C PHE A 161 -13.19 -6.91 -4.67
N THR A 162 -14.18 -7.04 -5.55
CA THR A 162 -14.75 -8.33 -5.93
C THR A 162 -14.67 -8.51 -7.43
N VAL A 163 -14.18 -9.66 -7.89
CA VAL A 163 -14.33 -10.12 -9.27
C VAL A 163 -15.62 -10.93 -9.34
N ASN A 164 -16.58 -10.44 -10.11
CA ASN A 164 -17.88 -11.07 -10.27
C ASN A 164 -17.75 -12.28 -11.20
N ALA A 165 -18.47 -13.35 -10.87
CA ALA A 165 -18.62 -14.45 -11.79
C ALA A 165 -19.24 -13.95 -13.12
N PRO A 166 -18.84 -14.51 -14.27
CA PRO A 166 -19.56 -14.27 -15.51
C PRO A 166 -21.04 -14.57 -15.28
N ALA A 167 -21.92 -13.71 -15.81
CA ALA A 167 -23.35 -14.01 -15.79
C ALA A 167 -23.54 -15.43 -16.34
N PRO A 168 -24.40 -16.27 -15.72
CA PRO A 168 -24.76 -17.54 -16.32
C PRO A 168 -25.19 -17.23 -17.75
N ALA A 169 -24.59 -17.91 -18.74
CA ALA A 169 -25.02 -17.75 -20.12
C ALA A 169 -26.54 -17.90 -20.12
N ALA A 170 -27.25 -16.82 -20.47
CA ALA A 170 -28.71 -16.82 -20.52
C ALA A 170 -29.07 -18.07 -21.29
N GLY A 171 -29.71 -19.03 -20.60
CA GLY A 171 -29.89 -20.38 -21.11
C GLY A 171 -30.40 -20.26 -22.54
N GLY A 172 -29.57 -20.66 -23.49
CA GLY A 172 -29.99 -20.77 -24.87
C GLY A 172 -31.26 -21.59 -24.82
N ALA A 173 -32.38 -21.01 -25.24
CA ALA A 173 -33.58 -21.76 -25.51
C ALA A 173 -33.11 -22.98 -26.31
N ALA A 174 -33.37 -24.17 -25.78
CA ALA A 174 -33.04 -25.42 -26.43
C ALA A 174 -33.82 -25.47 -27.75
N SER A 175 -33.27 -24.87 -28.79
CA SER A 175 -33.74 -24.98 -30.15
C SER A 175 -33.18 -26.27 -30.71
N GLY A 176 -33.99 -27.32 -30.60
CA GLY A 176 -33.89 -28.52 -31.41
C GLY A 176 -32.87 -29.54 -30.93
N TYR A 177 -33.28 -30.38 -29.98
CA TYR A 177 -33.36 -31.84 -30.14
C TYR A 177 -34.34 -32.32 -29.07
N GLY A 178 -35.49 -32.86 -29.48
CA GLY A 178 -36.58 -33.22 -28.59
C GLY A 178 -36.19 -34.31 -27.59
N LEU A 179 -36.27 -33.98 -26.30
CA LEU A 179 -36.48 -34.95 -25.24
C LEU A 179 -37.80 -34.61 -24.57
N THR A 180 -38.85 -35.32 -24.96
CA THR A 180 -40.17 -35.26 -24.31
C THR A 180 -40.04 -35.88 -22.92
N LEU A 181 -39.96 -35.05 -21.88
CA LEU A 181 -40.22 -35.50 -20.51
C LEU A 181 -41.74 -35.58 -20.34
N SER A 182 -42.31 -36.79 -20.39
CA SER A 182 -43.72 -37.02 -20.03
C SER A 182 -43.88 -36.87 -18.52
N GLN A 183 -44.20 -35.66 -18.08
CA GLN A 183 -44.58 -35.39 -16.71
C GLN A 183 -46.04 -35.82 -16.51
N THR A 184 -46.25 -37.05 -16.03
CA THR A 184 -47.57 -37.52 -15.60
C THR A 184 -47.92 -36.86 -14.26
N SER A 185 -48.59 -35.71 -14.30
CA SER A 185 -49.20 -35.13 -13.10
C SER A 185 -50.41 -35.97 -12.70
N VAL A 186 -50.29 -36.73 -11.62
CA VAL A 186 -51.44 -37.43 -11.00
C VAL A 186 -52.15 -36.41 -10.11
N ALA A 187 -53.39 -36.05 -10.47
CA ALA A 187 -54.26 -35.22 -9.63
C ALA A 187 -54.72 -35.99 -8.38
N PRO A 188 -54.88 -35.35 -7.20
CA PRO A 188 -55.40 -36.00 -6.01
C PRO A 188 -56.89 -36.32 -6.18
N ARG A 189 -57.26 -37.58 -5.95
CA ARG A 189 -58.67 -38.03 -5.93
C ARG A 189 -59.36 -37.50 -4.65
N GLY A 190 -60.48 -36.81 -4.83
CA GLY A 190 -61.38 -36.42 -3.74
C GLY A 190 -62.08 -37.62 -3.07
N PRO A 191 -62.76 -37.40 -1.93
CA PRO A 191 -63.21 -38.48 -1.06
C PRO A 191 -64.39 -39.27 -1.66
N LEU A 192 -64.39 -40.58 -1.39
CA LEU A 192 -65.43 -41.53 -1.76
C LEU A 192 -66.65 -41.37 -0.85
N THR A 193 -67.83 -41.13 -1.43
CA THR A 193 -69.12 -41.35 -0.77
C THR A 193 -69.70 -42.68 -1.24
N VAL A 194 -69.89 -43.62 -0.31
CA VAL A 194 -70.63 -44.87 -0.51
C VAL A 194 -72.05 -44.63 -0.02
N ALA A 195 -73.04 -44.84 -0.88
CA ALA A 195 -74.44 -45.03 -0.51
C ALA A 195 -74.85 -46.47 -0.87
N TRP A 196 -75.52 -47.11 0.07
CA TRP A 196 -76.06 -48.47 0.00
C TRP A 196 -77.22 -48.57 -0.99
#